data_AF-A0A945G237-F1
#
_entry.id   AF-A0A945G237-F1
#
_cell.length_a   1.000
_cell.length_b   1.000
_cell.length_c   1.000
_cell.angle_alpha   90.00
_cell.angle_beta   90.00
_cell.angle_gamma   90.00
#
_symmetry.space_group_name_H-M   'P 1'
#
loop_
_entity.id
_entity.type
_entity.pdbx_description
1 polymer ?
#
loop_
_entity_poly.entity_id
_entity_poly.type
_entity_poly.pdbx_seq_one_letter_code
_entity_poly.pdbx_strand_id
1 'polypeptide(L)'
;MKKLLIISLCFPLLFSSCKKDDVYELNEVNATSYNANKNKLKSTNQYISIVHANLFQQALSANELVEIDRCIQSIGDKQVAHEIILSNFMNKGGVIIPSDSLMRDDLDLFIEETYKRFFVRDITEAEREFFLSFFESHPNVSAEMVYMAFSLSNEYQYY
;
A
#
# COMPACT_ATOMS: atom_id res chain seq x y z
N MET A 1 -35.68 -24.11 -56.30
CA MET A 1 -35.61 -24.73 -54.96
C MET A 1 -34.27 -24.50 -54.24
N LYS A 2 -33.10 -24.66 -54.90
CA LYS A 2 -31.78 -24.42 -54.26
C LYS A 2 -31.55 -23.00 -53.70
N LYS A 3 -32.08 -21.96 -54.36
CA LYS A 3 -31.98 -20.56 -53.87
C LYS A 3 -32.81 -20.27 -52.61
N LEU A 4 -33.95 -20.95 -52.42
CA LEU A 4 -34.76 -20.82 -51.20
C LEU A 4 -34.08 -21.48 -49.99
N LEU A 5 -33.37 -22.59 -50.22
CA LEU A 5 -32.61 -23.32 -49.20
C LEU A 5 -31.43 -22.51 -48.64
N ILE A 6 -30.76 -21.71 -49.49
CA ILE A 6 -29.65 -20.83 -49.07
C ILE A 6 -30.17 -19.68 -48.20
N ILE A 7 -31.33 -19.11 -48.54
CA ILE A 7 -31.94 -18.01 -47.75
C ILE A 7 -32.41 -18.53 -46.38
N SER A 8 -32.96 -19.75 -46.32
CA SER A 8 -33.38 -20.37 -45.07
C SER A 8 -32.22 -20.73 -44.14
N LEU A 9 -31.03 -21.01 -44.69
CA LEU A 9 -29.83 -21.36 -43.92
C LEU A 9 -29.10 -20.11 -43.37
N CYS A 10 -29.21 -18.96 -44.04
CA CYS A 10 -28.62 -17.70 -43.58
C CYS A 10 -29.48 -16.93 -42.56
N PHE A 11 -30.78 -17.18 -42.49
CA PHE A 11 -31.70 -16.48 -41.58
C PHE A 11 -31.39 -16.66 -40.07
N PRO A 12 -30.99 -17.84 -39.55
CA PRO A 12 -30.68 -17.99 -38.12
C PRO A 12 -29.39 -17.29 -37.68
N LEU A 13 -28.48 -16.92 -38.59
CA LEU A 13 -27.24 -16.20 -38.26
C LEU A 13 -27.48 -14.74 -37.86
N LEU A 14 -28.64 -14.17 -38.18
CA LEU A 14 -28.99 -12.78 -37.84
C LEU A 14 -29.41 -12.62 -36.38
N PHE A 15 -29.81 -13.71 -35.70
CA PHE A 15 -30.26 -13.66 -34.30
C PHE A 15 -29.14 -13.85 -33.26
N SER A 16 -27.95 -14.33 -33.66
CA SER A 16 -26.80 -14.51 -32.74
C SER A 16 -25.99 -13.24 -32.46
N SER A 17 -26.31 -12.10 -33.09
CA SER A 17 -25.55 -10.85 -32.94
C SER A 17 -26.03 -9.95 -31.80
N CYS A 18 -27.13 -10.28 -31.13
CA CYS A 18 -27.66 -9.49 -30.02
C CYS A 18 -27.18 -10.08 -28.68
N LYS A 19 -25.94 -9.75 -28.31
CA LYS A 19 -25.45 -9.98 -26.95
C LYS A 19 -25.87 -8.75 -26.13
N LYS A 20 -26.49 -8.96 -24.97
CA LYS A 20 -26.80 -7.86 -24.05
C LYS A 20 -25.49 -7.19 -23.67
N ASP A 21 -25.40 -5.88 -23.84
CA ASP A 21 -24.23 -5.12 -23.42
C ASP A 21 -24.02 -5.31 -21.92
N ASP A 22 -22.77 -5.54 -21.52
CA ASP A 22 -22.39 -5.59 -20.12
C ASP A 22 -22.66 -4.19 -19.53
N VAL A 23 -23.62 -4.10 -18.61
CA VAL A 23 -23.91 -2.85 -17.90
C VAL A 23 -22.86 -2.75 -16.79
N TYR A 24 -21.85 -1.92 -17.02
CA TYR A 24 -20.86 -1.58 -16.01
C TYR A 24 -21.48 -0.57 -15.05
N GLU A 25 -21.92 -1.04 -13.88
CA GLU A 25 -22.27 -0.15 -12.77
C GLU A 25 -20.99 0.23 -12.01
N LEU A 26 -20.83 1.52 -11.73
CA LEU A 26 -19.76 2.01 -10.88
C LEU A 26 -20.21 1.88 -9.42
N ASN A 27 -19.40 1.25 -8.58
CA ASN A 27 -19.60 1.31 -7.14
C ASN A 27 -19.25 2.71 -6.66
N GLU A 28 -20.26 3.53 -6.41
CA GLU A 28 -20.07 4.88 -5.88
C GLU A 28 -19.69 4.81 -4.40
N VAL A 29 -18.46 5.19 -4.09
CA VAL A 29 -17.95 5.31 -2.72
C VAL A 29 -17.90 6.78 -2.33
N ASN A 30 -18.53 7.13 -1.20
CA ASN A 30 -18.46 8.49 -0.66
C ASN A 30 -17.08 8.74 -0.06
N ALA A 31 -16.16 9.24 -0.87
CA ALA A 31 -14.82 9.58 -0.43
C ALA A 31 -14.75 11.03 0.07
N THR A 32 -14.44 11.22 1.35
CA THR A 32 -14.01 12.54 1.86
C THR A 32 -12.57 12.77 1.47
N SER A 33 -12.24 13.96 0.95
CA SER A 33 -10.84 14.31 0.67
C SER A 33 -10.08 14.58 1.97
N TYR A 34 -9.03 13.80 2.21
CA TYR A 34 -8.07 14.10 3.27
C TYR A 34 -6.90 14.90 2.69
N ASN A 35 -6.62 16.07 3.29
CA ASN A 35 -5.44 16.85 2.95
C ASN A 35 -4.58 17.04 4.20
N ALA A 36 -3.56 16.19 4.31
CA ALA A 36 -2.61 16.21 5.42
C ALA A 36 -1.82 17.53 5.49
N ASN A 37 -1.79 18.32 4.41
CA ASN A 37 -0.91 19.47 4.22
C ASN A 37 0.56 19.19 4.56
N LYS A 38 1.00 17.94 4.36
CA LYS A 38 2.36 17.48 4.61
C LYS A 38 3.30 18.09 3.58
N ASN A 39 3.94 19.21 3.91
CA ASN A 39 4.73 20.01 2.97
C ASN A 39 6.19 20.17 3.39
N LYS A 40 6.57 19.66 4.57
CA LYS A 40 7.93 19.78 5.07
C LYS A 40 8.65 18.44 5.08
N LEU A 41 9.65 18.31 4.22
CA LEU A 41 10.50 17.11 4.18
C LEU A 41 11.22 16.91 5.53
N LYS A 42 11.14 15.69 6.07
CA LYS A 42 11.89 15.27 7.26
C LYS A 42 13.38 15.28 6.97
N SER A 43 14.19 15.72 7.93
CA SER A 43 15.64 15.49 7.85
C SER A 43 15.95 14.00 7.98
N THR A 44 17.11 13.55 7.50
CA THR A 44 17.55 12.16 7.61
C THR A 44 17.45 11.65 9.05
N ASN A 45 17.95 12.42 10.01
CA ASN A 45 17.90 12.04 11.43
C ASN A 45 16.48 11.94 11.98
N GLN A 46 15.58 12.84 11.54
CA GLN A 46 14.17 12.78 11.92
C GLN A 46 13.51 11.52 11.34
N TYR A 47 13.74 11.22 10.06
CA TYR A 47 13.24 10.02 9.41
C TYR A 47 13.68 8.75 10.15
N ILE A 48 14.99 8.58 10.39
CA ILE A 48 15.53 7.40 11.09
C ILE A 48 14.93 7.26 12.50
N SER A 49 14.88 8.36 13.25
CA SER A 49 14.39 8.33 14.62
C SER A 49 12.92 7.94 14.68
N ILE A 50 12.10 8.48 13.77
CA ILE A 50 10.65 8.22 13.73
C ILE A 50 10.38 6.79 13.24
N VAL A 51 11.07 6.33 12.19
CA VAL A 51 10.86 4.95 11.70
C VAL A 51 11.28 3.91 12.75
N HIS A 52 12.38 4.15 13.46
CA HIS A 52 12.76 3.28 14.58
C HIS A 52 11.70 3.29 15.69
N ALA A 53 11.20 4.47 16.07
CA ALA A 53 10.14 4.57 17.07
C ALA A 53 8.85 3.85 16.63
N ASN A 54 8.46 3.96 15.37
CA ASN A 54 7.25 3.29 14.86
C ASN A 54 7.40 1.77 14.80
N LEU A 55 8.57 1.26 14.43
CA LEU A 55 8.82 -0.18 14.31
C LEU A 55 9.05 -0.85 15.66
N PHE A 56 9.83 -0.24 16.55
CA PHE A 56 10.25 -0.86 17.82
C PHE A 56 9.50 -0.34 19.04
N GLN A 57 8.70 0.72 18.89
CA GLN A 57 8.07 1.46 20.00
C GLN A 57 9.09 1.94 21.04
N GLN A 58 10.30 2.24 20.57
CA GLN A 58 11.45 2.66 21.38
C GLN A 58 12.24 3.75 20.69
N ALA A 59 12.79 4.68 21.48
CA ALA A 59 13.67 5.71 20.97
C ALA A 59 15.01 5.10 20.51
N LEU A 60 15.50 5.54 19.37
CA LEU A 60 16.85 5.18 18.89
C LEU A 60 17.91 5.89 19.74
N SER A 61 19.00 5.18 20.07
CA SER A 61 20.10 5.81 20.82
C SER A 61 20.85 6.84 19.97
N ALA A 62 21.40 7.87 20.62
CA ALA A 62 22.15 8.91 19.92
C ALA A 62 23.39 8.37 19.18
N ASN A 63 24.04 7.34 19.74
CA ASN A 63 25.21 6.71 19.12
C ASN A 63 24.81 5.96 17.84
N GLU A 64 23.75 5.13 17.89
CA GLU A 64 23.26 4.42 16.71
C GLU A 64 22.77 5.41 15.63
N LEU A 65 22.12 6.50 16.02
CA LEU A 65 21.67 7.52 15.06
C LEU A 65 22.84 8.14 14.28
N VAL A 66 23.94 8.45 14.95
CA VAL A 66 25.15 9.01 14.31
C VAL A 66 25.81 7.99 13.37
N GLU A 67 25.84 6.72 13.75
CA GLU A 67 26.39 5.66 12.91
C GLU A 67 25.55 5.45 11.64
N ILE A 68 24.23 5.43 11.78
CA ILE A 68 23.31 5.28 10.66
C ILE A 68 23.39 6.49 9.72
N ASP A 69 23.43 7.72 10.23
CA ASP A 69 23.58 8.92 9.39
C ASP A 69 24.88 8.86 8.57
N ARG A 70 26.01 8.49 9.19
CA ARG A 70 27.28 8.30 8.46
C ARG A 70 27.17 7.25 7.36
N CYS A 71 26.45 6.15 7.61
CA CYS A 71 26.20 5.13 6.60
C CYS A 71 25.40 5.70 5.41
N ILE A 72 24.32 6.45 5.67
CA ILE A 72 23.52 7.09 4.61
C ILE A 72 24.37 8.06 3.79
N GLN A 73 25.17 8.91 4.45
CA GLN A 73 26.04 9.85 3.74
C GLN A 73 27.07 9.16 2.84
N SER A 74 27.51 7.94 3.20
CA SER A 74 28.47 7.17 2.40
C SER A 74 27.89 6.59 1.10
N ILE A 75 26.57 6.39 1.04
CA ILE A 75 25.88 5.81 -0.13
C ILE A 75 25.57 6.89 -1.17
N GLY A 76 25.25 8.10 -0.73
CA GLY A 76 24.90 9.23 -1.60
C GLY A 76 23.44 9.21 -2.08
N ASP A 77 22.90 8.04 -2.44
CA ASP A 77 21.46 7.86 -2.71
C ASP A 77 20.69 7.61 -1.40
N LYS A 78 19.84 8.58 -1.03
CA LYS A 78 19.06 8.52 0.20
C LYS A 78 17.96 7.46 0.18
N GLN A 79 17.32 7.21 -0.97
CA GLN A 79 16.22 6.24 -1.04
C GLN A 79 16.76 4.83 -0.88
N VAL A 80 17.84 4.51 -1.61
CA VAL A 80 18.53 3.23 -1.49
C VAL A 80 19.06 3.03 -0.07
N ALA A 81 19.66 4.06 0.52
CA ALA A 81 20.13 3.98 1.89
C ALA A 81 19.00 3.72 2.90
N HIS A 82 17.86 4.40 2.76
CA HIS A 82 16.68 4.18 3.60
C HIS A 82 16.14 2.75 3.48
N GLU A 83 16.07 2.19 2.28
CA GLU A 83 15.63 0.82 2.05
C GLU A 83 16.56 -0.20 2.73
N ILE A 84 17.88 -0.02 2.59
CA ILE A 84 18.88 -0.89 3.23
C ILE A 84 18.76 -0.83 4.75
N ILE A 85 18.61 0.37 5.33
CA ILE A 85 18.46 0.53 6.78
C ILE A 85 17.18 -0.13 7.26
N LEU A 86 16.08 0.07 6.55
CA LEU A 86 14.80 -0.50 6.93
C LEU A 86 14.81 -2.02 6.85
N SER A 87 15.42 -2.58 5.80
CA SER A 87 15.67 -4.02 5.69
C SER A 87 16.50 -4.54 6.87
N ASN A 88 17.55 -3.83 7.26
CA ASN A 88 18.33 -4.19 8.46
C ASN A 88 17.49 -4.14 9.74
N PHE A 89 16.62 -3.14 9.90
CA PHE A 89 15.72 -3.05 11.06
C PHE A 89 14.74 -4.22 11.11
N MET A 90 14.10 -4.59 9.99
CA MET A 90 13.22 -5.75 9.94
C MET A 90 13.94 -7.05 10.32
N ASN A 91 15.23 -7.17 9.97
CA ASN A 91 16.06 -8.34 10.29
C ASN A 91 16.66 -8.35 11.72
N LYS A 92 16.74 -7.21 12.43
CA LYS A 92 17.36 -7.11 13.77
C LYS A 92 16.53 -7.80 14.87
N GLY A 93 15.27 -8.12 14.60
CA GLY A 93 14.31 -8.66 15.56
C GLY A 93 13.80 -7.60 16.55
N GLY A 94 12.63 -7.84 17.14
CA GLY A 94 11.99 -6.89 18.08
C GLY A 94 11.09 -5.83 17.42
N VAL A 95 10.93 -5.88 16.09
CA VAL A 95 9.91 -5.09 15.39
C VAL A 95 8.53 -5.54 15.85
N ILE A 96 7.69 -4.58 16.23
CA ILE A 96 6.32 -4.79 16.68
C ILE A 96 5.42 -4.70 15.45
N ILE A 97 5.23 -5.85 14.81
CA ILE A 97 4.39 -6.03 13.63
C ILE A 97 3.43 -7.21 13.86
N PRO A 98 2.16 -7.12 13.46
CA PRO A 98 1.25 -8.26 13.53
C PRO A 98 1.73 -9.38 12.58
N SER A 99 1.37 -10.62 12.88
CA SER A 99 1.60 -11.73 11.96
C SER A 99 0.68 -11.61 10.74
N ASP A 100 1.07 -12.26 9.64
CA ASP A 100 0.23 -12.27 8.43
C ASP A 100 -1.16 -12.84 8.69
N SER A 101 -1.26 -13.84 9.57
CA SER A 101 -2.56 -14.40 9.97
C SER A 101 -3.43 -13.39 10.71
N LEU A 102 -2.86 -12.58 11.62
CA LEU A 102 -3.61 -11.56 12.35
C LEU A 102 -4.03 -10.41 11.44
N MET A 103 -3.16 -9.99 10.52
CA MET A 103 -3.50 -9.02 9.48
C MET A 103 -4.68 -9.52 8.63
N ARG A 104 -4.69 -10.80 8.26
CA ARG A 104 -5.74 -11.38 7.40
C ARG A 104 -7.04 -11.67 8.13
N ASP A 105 -7.02 -11.78 9.46
CA ASP A 105 -8.22 -11.95 10.28
C ASP A 105 -9.07 -10.66 10.28
N ASP A 106 -8.41 -9.50 10.30
CA ASP A 106 -9.05 -8.19 10.23
C ASP A 106 -8.21 -7.18 9.43
N LEU A 107 -8.45 -7.12 8.12
CA LEU A 107 -7.75 -6.22 7.22
C LEU A 107 -8.10 -4.75 7.49
N ASP A 108 -9.35 -4.46 7.82
CA ASP A 108 -9.82 -3.10 8.05
C ASP A 108 -9.14 -2.48 9.27
N LEU A 109 -9.09 -3.21 10.38
CA LEU A 109 -8.37 -2.77 11.57
C LEU A 109 -6.87 -2.65 11.32
N PHE A 110 -6.28 -3.62 10.61
CA PHE A 110 -4.86 -3.59 10.28
C PHE A 110 -4.49 -2.33 9.49
N ILE A 111 -5.24 -2.00 8.44
CA ILE A 111 -4.97 -0.83 7.60
C ILE A 111 -5.15 0.46 8.42
N GLU A 112 -6.24 0.57 9.20
CA GLU A 112 -6.51 1.75 10.02
C GLU A 112 -5.40 2.03 11.02
N GLU A 113 -4.95 1.00 11.76
CA GLU A 113 -3.86 1.12 12.72
C GLU A 113 -2.52 1.42 12.04
N THR A 114 -2.29 0.90 10.83
CA THR A 114 -1.09 1.19 10.05
C THR A 114 -1.08 2.66 9.61
N TYR A 115 -2.21 3.20 9.15
CA TYR A 115 -2.36 4.61 8.81
C TYR A 115 -2.12 5.53 10.01
N LYS A 116 -2.70 5.21 11.16
CA LYS A 116 -2.47 5.97 12.39
C LYS A 116 -1.01 5.94 12.82
N ARG A 117 -0.37 4.77 12.76
CA ARG A 117 1.04 4.59 13.17
C ARG A 117 2.00 5.36 12.27
N PHE A 118 1.89 5.22 10.96
CA PHE A 118 2.88 5.79 10.03
C PHE A 118 2.50 7.21 9.60
N PHE A 119 1.23 7.47 9.33
CA PHE A 119 0.79 8.73 8.75
C PHE A 119 0.13 9.68 9.75
N VAL A 120 -0.17 9.22 10.96
CA VAL A 120 -0.80 10.03 12.03
C VAL A 120 -2.13 10.62 11.56
N ARG A 121 -2.94 9.78 10.93
CA ARG A 121 -4.27 10.12 10.43
C ARG A 121 -5.13 8.89 10.27
N ASP A 122 -6.42 9.13 10.09
CA ASP A 122 -7.35 8.10 9.67
C ASP A 122 -7.25 7.86 8.16
N ILE A 123 -7.60 6.63 7.78
CA ILE A 123 -7.73 6.22 6.39
C ILE A 123 -9.04 6.78 5.79
N THR A 124 -9.01 7.16 4.52
CA THR A 124 -10.23 7.52 3.78
C THR A 124 -10.92 6.29 3.19
N GLU A 125 -12.23 6.36 2.96
CA GLU A 125 -12.98 5.23 2.38
C GLU A 125 -12.45 4.78 1.01
N ALA A 126 -11.97 5.71 0.17
CA ALA A 126 -11.36 5.36 -1.11
C ALA A 126 -10.05 4.57 -0.95
N GLU A 127 -9.21 4.95 0.02
CA GLU A 127 -7.98 4.22 0.33
C GLU A 127 -8.29 2.85 0.93
N ARG A 128 -9.32 2.75 1.78
CA ARG A 128 -9.76 1.50 2.39
C ARG A 128 -10.15 0.50 1.32
N GLU A 129 -11.05 0.89 0.42
CA GLU A 129 -11.49 0.05 -0.69
C GLU A 129 -10.34 -0.37 -1.62
N PHE A 130 -9.41 0.55 -1.90
CA PHE A 130 -8.20 0.21 -2.66
C PHE A 130 -7.40 -0.90 -1.98
N PHE A 131 -7.11 -0.77 -0.68
CA PHE A 131 -6.29 -1.75 0.03
C PHE A 131 -7.00 -3.10 0.19
N LEU A 132 -8.31 -3.11 0.47
CA LEU A 132 -9.09 -4.35 0.56
C LEU A 132 -9.03 -5.11 -0.78
N SER A 133 -9.32 -4.44 -1.90
CA SER A 133 -9.21 -5.01 -3.25
C SER A 133 -7.78 -5.46 -3.58
N PHE A 134 -6.77 -4.70 -3.15
CA PHE A 134 -5.37 -5.05 -3.33
C PHE A 134 -4.98 -6.33 -2.58
N PHE A 135 -5.39 -6.49 -1.31
CA PHE A 135 -5.08 -7.69 -0.53
C PHE A 135 -5.81 -8.93 -1.03
N GLU A 136 -7.05 -8.78 -1.52
CA GLU A 136 -7.78 -9.88 -2.16
C GLU A 136 -7.08 -10.38 -3.43
N SER A 137 -6.58 -9.46 -4.26
CA SER A 137 -5.86 -9.80 -5.49
C SER A 137 -4.41 -10.25 -5.26
N HIS A 138 -3.82 -9.93 -4.10
CA HIS A 138 -2.43 -10.24 -3.76
C HIS A 138 -2.32 -10.94 -2.40
N PRO A 139 -2.74 -12.21 -2.29
CA PRO A 139 -2.79 -12.92 -1.00
C PRO A 139 -1.43 -13.08 -0.33
N ASN A 140 -0.34 -13.05 -1.10
CA ASN A 140 1.03 -13.25 -0.63
C ASN A 140 1.70 -12.00 -0.05
N VAL A 141 1.03 -10.83 -0.06
CA VAL A 141 1.60 -9.60 0.52
C VAL A 141 1.63 -9.73 2.04
N SER A 142 2.81 -9.79 2.65
CA SER A 142 2.95 -9.89 4.11
C SER A 142 2.75 -8.54 4.81
N ALA A 143 2.51 -8.58 6.12
CA ALA A 143 2.45 -7.38 6.94
C ALA A 143 3.78 -6.59 6.87
N GLU A 144 4.91 -7.31 6.82
CA GLU A 144 6.24 -6.72 6.66
C GLU A 144 6.35 -5.89 5.38
N MET A 145 5.87 -6.41 4.25
CA MET A 145 5.87 -5.69 2.98
C MET A 145 5.06 -4.39 3.06
N VAL A 146 3.93 -4.42 3.76
CA VAL A 146 3.11 -3.22 3.97
C VAL A 146 3.86 -2.20 4.84
N TYR A 147 4.44 -2.63 5.96
CA TYR A 147 5.20 -1.73 6.84
C TYR A 147 6.43 -1.14 6.13
N MET A 148 7.10 -1.93 5.29
CA MET A 148 8.18 -1.45 4.41
C MET A 148 7.68 -0.36 3.46
N ALA A 149 6.59 -0.62 2.73
CA ALA A 149 6.02 0.31 1.76
C ALA A 149 5.57 1.63 2.42
N PHE A 150 4.89 1.55 3.57
CA PHE A 150 4.45 2.73 4.32
C PHE A 150 5.63 3.57 4.81
N SER A 151 6.66 2.92 5.36
CA SER A 151 7.88 3.57 5.84
C SER A 151 8.68 4.23 4.71
N LEU A 152 8.61 3.74 3.47
CA LEU A 152 9.33 4.31 2.33
C LEU A 152 8.51 5.33 1.54
N SER A 153 7.19 5.38 1.74
CA SER A 153 6.28 6.26 1.01
C SER A 153 6.64 7.74 1.10
N ASN A 154 6.31 8.49 0.04
CA ASN A 154 6.47 9.94 0.04
C ASN A 154 5.70 10.59 1.19
N GLU A 155 4.47 10.16 1.48
CA GLU A 155 3.70 10.74 2.58
C GLU A 155 4.43 10.60 3.92
N TYR A 156 5.07 9.45 4.16
CA TYR A 156 5.84 9.24 5.38
C TYR A 156 7.07 10.15 5.49
N GLN A 157 7.65 10.57 4.38
CA GLN A 157 8.84 11.42 4.39
C GLN A 157 8.55 12.89 4.76
N TYR A 158 7.28 13.30 4.84
CA TYR A 158 6.89 14.68 5.07
C TYR A 158 6.11 14.86 6.39
N TYR A 159 6.30 16.01 7.04
CA TYR A 159 5.41 16.53 8.08
C TYR A 159 4.36 17.44 7.48
#